data_AF-A0A1V6RGF9-F1
#
_entry.id   AF-A0A1V6RGF9-F1
#
_cell.length_a   1.000
_cell.length_b   1.000
_cell.length_c   1.000
_cell.angle_alpha   90.00
_cell.angle_beta   90.00
_cell.angle_gamma   90.00
#
_symmetry.space_group_name_H-M   'P 1'
#
loop_
_entity.id
_entity.type
_entity.pdbx_description
1 polymer ?
#
loop_
_entity_poly.entity_id
_entity_poly.type
_entity_poly.pdbx_seq_one_letter_code
_entity_poly.pdbx_strand_id
1 'polypeptide(L)'
;MASLILVGITWNYWVALACRALGGALNRNIGAIQTMVSELIGRPEHEPRAYAIIPFVWSIGTIIGPTIQGLLAKPTEGYSSLFPADGLFG
;
A
#
# COMPACT_ATOMS: atom_id res chain seq x y z
N MET A 1 5.05 6.63 -2.04
CA MET A 1 5.21 6.50 -0.57
C MET A 1 5.11 7.86 0.15
N ALA A 2 5.79 8.91 -0.33
CA ALA A 2 5.71 10.26 0.27
C ALA A 2 4.28 10.83 0.40
N SER A 3 3.38 10.51 -0.54
CA SER A 3 1.98 10.93 -0.51
C SER A 3 1.19 10.42 0.69
N LEU A 4 1.52 9.24 1.23
CA LEU A 4 0.83 8.67 2.40
C LEU A 4 1.19 9.42 3.69
N ILE A 5 2.45 9.87 3.80
CA ILE A 5 2.94 10.68 4.92
C ILE A 5 2.34 12.09 4.87
N LEU A 6 2.28 12.69 3.68
CA LEU A 6 1.69 14.02 3.46
C LEU A 6 0.18 14.05 3.74
N VAL A 7 -0.56 13.02 3.36
CA VAL A 7 -2.00 12.88 3.66
C VAL A 7 -2.24 12.72 5.17
N GLY A 8 -1.37 12.01 5.89
CA GLY A 8 -1.50 11.82 7.34
C GLY A 8 -1.32 13.11 8.17
N ILE A 9 -0.71 14.15 7.61
CA ILE A 9 -0.40 15.42 8.30
C ILE A 9 -1.32 16.57 7.83
N THR A 10 -2.12 16.37 6.78
CA THR A 10 -2.90 17.46 6.16
C THR A 10 -4.30 17.62 6.75
N TRP A 11 -4.58 18.83 7.24
CA TRP A 11 -5.84 19.22 7.88
C TRP A 11 -6.90 19.74 6.90
N ASN A 12 -6.61 19.74 5.59
CA ASN A 12 -7.48 20.34 4.56
C ASN A 12 -7.72 19.35 3.41
N TYR A 13 -9.00 19.11 3.09
CA TYR A 13 -9.45 18.17 2.07
C TYR A 13 -8.78 18.39 0.71
N TRP A 14 -8.64 19.65 0.29
CA TRP A 14 -8.06 19.99 -1.02
C TRP A 14 -6.57 19.62 -1.12
N VAL A 15 -5.82 19.76 -0.03
CA VAL A 15 -4.39 19.41 0.02
C VAL A 15 -4.22 17.90 0.06
N ALA A 16 -5.10 17.19 0.78
CA ALA A 16 -5.12 15.72 0.78
C ALA A 16 -5.43 15.14 -0.61
N LEU A 17 -6.40 15.74 -1.33
CA LEU A 17 -6.74 15.37 -2.70
C LEU A 17 -5.57 15.60 -3.67
N ALA A 18 -4.91 16.76 -3.58
CA ALA A 18 -3.74 17.07 -4.40
C ALA A 18 -2.57 16.11 -4.12
N CYS A 19 -2.31 15.77 -2.84
CA CYS A 19 -1.28 14.80 -2.47
C CYS A 19 -1.61 13.38 -2.95
N ARG A 20 -2.89 12.99 -3.00
CA ARG A 20 -3.33 11.70 -3.58
C ARG A 20 -3.17 11.69 -5.09
N ALA A 21 -3.53 12.76 -5.79
CA ALA A 21 -3.35 12.89 -7.23
C ALA A 21 -1.87 12.84 -7.62
N LEU A 22 -1.01 13.60 -6.92
CA LEU A 22 0.44 13.57 -7.12
C LEU A 22 1.04 12.22 -6.74
N GLY A 23 0.58 11.61 -5.64
CA GLY A 23 0.99 10.28 -5.22
C GLY A 23 0.65 9.18 -6.23
N GLY A 24 -0.50 9.30 -6.90
CA GLY A 24 -0.90 8.42 -7.99
C GLY A 24 -0.10 8.68 -9.27
N ALA A 25 0.12 9.94 -9.64
CA ALA A 25 0.89 10.32 -10.82
C ALA A 25 2.36 9.85 -10.74
N LEU A 26 2.94 9.85 -9.54
CA LEU A 26 4.31 9.39 -9.28
C LEU A 26 4.43 7.86 -9.14
N ASN A 27 3.32 7.12 -9.19
CA ASN A 27 3.28 5.67 -8.96
C ASN A 27 3.56 4.85 -10.24
N ARG A 28 4.61 5.21 -10.98
CA ARG A 28 5.04 4.56 -12.24
C ARG A 28 5.84 3.28 -12.03
N ASN A 29 5.63 2.55 -10.93
CA ASN A 29 6.39 1.32 -10.67
C ASN A 29 5.80 0.12 -11.43
N ILE A 30 4.49 0.13 -11.71
CA ILE A 30 3.79 -1.00 -12.34
C ILE A 30 4.36 -1.32 -13.73
N GLY A 31 4.68 -0.30 -14.54
CA GLY A 31 5.28 -0.49 -15.86
C GLY A 31 6.70 -1.04 -15.81
N ALA A 32 7.51 -0.60 -14.85
CA ALA A 32 8.88 -1.09 -14.67
C ALA A 32 8.92 -2.56 -14.23
N ILE A 33 7.98 -2.99 -13.39
CA ILE A 33 7.86 -4.38 -12.95
C ILE A 33 7.52 -5.29 -14.14
N GLN A 34 6.60 -4.86 -15.02
CA GLN A 34 6.22 -5.63 -16.21
C GLN A 34 7.40 -5.78 -17.18
N THR A 35 8.15 -4.72 -17.44
CA THR A 35 9.33 -4.80 -18.32
C THR A 35 10.44 -5.67 -17.73
N MET A 36 10.70 -5.58 -16.42
CA MET A 36 11.66 -6.45 -15.74
C MET A 36 11.26 -7.93 -15.83
N VAL A 37 9.97 -8.25 -15.69
CA VAL A 37 9.47 -9.62 -15.82
C VAL A 37 9.60 -10.12 -17.26
N SER A 38 9.30 -9.27 -18.26
CA SER A 38 9.49 -9.59 -19.67
C SER A 38 10.97 -9.81 -20.03
N GLU A 39 11.89 -9.00 -19.50
CA GLU A 39 13.34 -9.16 -19.71
C GLU A 39 13.91 -10.40 -19.01
N LEU A 40 13.41 -10.72 -17.81
CA LEU A 40 13.87 -11.89 -17.05
C LEU A 40 13.45 -13.22 -17.72
N ILE A 41 12.37 -13.20 -18.51
CA ILE A 41 11.80 -14.38 -19.13
C ILE A 41 12.12 -14.34 -20.62
N GLY A 42 13.31 -14.85 -20.97
CA GLY A 42 13.70 -15.01 -22.37
C GLY A 42 12.92 -16.08 -23.16
N ARG A 43 11.91 -16.73 -22.56
CA ARG A 43 11.10 -17.79 -23.20
C ARG A 43 9.60 -17.47 -23.12
N PRO A 44 8.91 -17.22 -24.26
CA PRO A 44 7.51 -16.78 -24.28
C PRO A 44 6.53 -17.81 -23.70
N GLU A 45 6.93 -19.08 -23.61
CA GLU A 45 6.13 -20.18 -23.05
C GLU A 45 5.89 -20.06 -21.54
N HIS A 46 6.75 -19.35 -20.82
CA HIS A 46 6.68 -19.19 -19.37
C HIS A 46 6.23 -17.79 -18.93
N GLU A 47 6.13 -16.86 -19.88
CA GLU A 47 5.68 -15.48 -19.65
C GLU A 47 4.30 -15.40 -18.96
N PRO A 48 3.28 -16.18 -19.39
CA PRO A 48 1.94 -16.10 -18.76
C PRO A 48 1.94 -16.52 -17.29
N ARG A 49 2.81 -17.48 -16.91
CA ARG A 49 2.91 -17.96 -15.53
C ARG A 49 3.56 -16.93 -14.62
N ALA A 50 4.55 -16.21 -15.10
CA ALA A 50 5.21 -15.19 -14.30
C ALA A 50 4.37 -13.91 -14.19
N TYR A 51 3.68 -13.51 -15.27
CA TYR A 51 2.72 -12.42 -15.20
C TYR A 51 1.58 -12.70 -14.22
N ALA A 52 1.22 -13.97 -13.99
CA ALA A 52 0.21 -14.35 -12.98
C ALA A 52 0.68 -14.16 -11.53
N ILE A 53 2.00 -14.10 -11.26
CA ILE A 53 2.53 -13.88 -9.90
C ILE A 53 2.36 -12.42 -9.48
N ILE A 54 2.44 -11.48 -10.41
CA ILE A 54 2.29 -10.03 -10.15
C ILE A 54 0.96 -9.71 -9.45
N PRO A 55 -0.23 -10.08 -9.99
CA PRO A 55 -1.51 -9.81 -9.34
C PRO A 55 -1.67 -10.61 -8.04
N PHE A 56 -1.07 -11.80 -7.92
CA PHE A 56 -1.13 -12.59 -6.69
C PHE A 56 -0.46 -11.88 -5.51
N VAL A 57 0.77 -11.37 -5.71
CA VAL A 57 1.48 -10.60 -4.68
C VAL A 57 0.73 -9.31 -4.35
N TRP A 58 0.14 -8.66 -5.35
CA TRP A 58 -0.69 -7.49 -5.13
C TRP A 58 -1.93 -7.82 -4.27
N SER A 59 -2.64 -8.91 -4.57
CA SER A 59 -3.79 -9.35 -3.77
C SER A 59 -3.43 -9.55 -2.30
N ILE A 60 -2.29 -10.19 -2.01
CA ILE A 60 -1.80 -10.36 -0.63
C ILE A 60 -1.57 -8.99 0.03
N GLY A 61 -0.89 -8.08 -0.67
CA GLY A 61 -0.65 -6.73 -0.17
C GLY A 61 -1.93 -5.94 0.11
N THR A 62 -2.96 -6.10 -0.73
CA THR A 62 -4.27 -5.46 -0.54
C THR A 62 -5.13 -6.08 0.56
N ILE A 63 -4.80 -7.29 1.00
CA ILE A 63 -5.48 -7.93 2.15
C ILE A 63 -4.75 -7.49 3.43
N ILE A 64 -3.44 -7.76 3.50
CA ILE A 64 -2.65 -7.52 4.71
C ILE A 64 -2.55 -6.02 5.02
N GLY A 65 -2.40 -5.16 4.01
CA GLY A 65 -2.26 -3.71 4.20
C GLY A 65 -3.43 -3.09 4.95
N PRO A 66 -4.67 -3.20 4.46
CA PRO A 66 -5.86 -2.71 5.17
C PRO A 66 -6.10 -3.41 6.51
N THR A 67 -5.77 -4.70 6.65
CA THR A 67 -5.89 -5.39 7.94
C THR A 67 -4.99 -4.73 9.00
N ILE A 68 -3.71 -4.50 8.69
CA ILE A 68 -2.79 -3.82 9.60
C ILE A 68 -3.23 -2.36 9.83
N GLN A 69 -3.63 -1.66 8.77
CA GLN A 69 -4.10 -0.28 8.87
C GLN A 69 -5.35 -0.15 9.76
N GLY A 70 -6.30 -1.07 9.66
CA GLY A 70 -7.52 -1.09 10.46
C GLY A 70 -7.26 -1.41 11.92
N LEU A 71 -6.36 -2.37 12.20
CA LEU A 71 -5.95 -2.69 13.57
C LEU A 71 -5.25 -1.51 14.27
N LEU A 72 -4.46 -0.73 13.54
CA LEU A 72 -3.79 0.46 14.06
C LEU A 72 -4.68 1.71 14.11
N ALA A 73 -5.84 1.73 13.45
CA ALA A 73 -6.74 2.89 13.43
C ALA A 73 -7.42 3.13 14.80
N LYS A 74 -7.62 2.07 15.59
CA LYS A 74 -8.15 2.13 16.96
C LYS A 74 -7.42 1.14 17.87
N PRO A 75 -6.19 1.47 18.30
CA PRO A 75 -5.33 0.54 19.04
C PRO A 75 -5.89 0.20 20.43
N THR A 76 -6.65 1.10 21.05
CA THR A 76 -7.25 0.94 22.39
C THR A 76 -8.45 -0.01 22.44
N GLU A 77 -9.26 -0.11 21.37
CA GLU A 77 -10.35 -1.10 21.27
C GLU A 77 -9.85 -2.49 20.84
N GLY A 78 -8.84 -2.55 19.95
CA GLY A 78 -8.35 -3.81 19.36
C GLY A 78 -7.27 -4.55 20.16
N TYR A 79 -6.46 -3.84 20.95
CA TYR A 79 -5.37 -4.40 21.76
C TYR A 79 -5.38 -3.79 23.18
N SER A 80 -6.50 -3.93 23.89
CA SER A 80 -6.67 -3.45 25.28
C SER A 80 -5.59 -3.96 26.25
N SER A 81 -4.91 -5.08 25.95
CA SER A 81 -3.82 -5.61 26.77
C SER A 81 -2.44 -4.98 26.50
N LEU A 82 -2.21 -4.37 25.33
CA LEU A 82 -0.94 -3.72 24.97
C LEU A 82 -1.03 -2.19 24.91
N PHE A 83 -2.23 -1.63 24.72
CA PHE A 83 -2.50 -0.18 24.70
C PHE A 83 -3.59 0.16 25.73
N PRO A 84 -3.22 0.62 26.95
CA PRO A 84 -4.17 1.06 27.96
C PRO A 84 -4.95 2.30 27.49
N ALA A 85 -6.21 2.40 27.89
CA ALA A 85 -7.07 3.56 27.57
C ALA A 85 -6.57 4.90 28.16
N ASP A 86 -5.67 4.86 29.16
CA ASP A 86 -5.04 6.04 29.77
C ASP A 86 -3.67 6.42 29.14
N GLY A 87 -3.31 5.81 28.00
CA GLY A 87 -2.03 6.04 27.31
C GLY A 87 -2.08 7.12 26.22
N LEU A 88 -0.93 7.44 25.61
CA LEU A 88 -0.76 8.45 24.55
C LEU A 88 -1.65 8.27 23.30
N PHE A 89 -2.34 7.13 23.19
CA PHE A 89 -3.21 6.75 22.07
C PHE A 89 -4.68 6.53 22.49
N GLY A 90 -5.05 6.91 23.72
CA GLY A 90 -6.42 6.92 24.26
C GLY A 90 -7.01 8.31 24.31
#